data_AF-A0A561WCW6-F1
#
_entry.id   AF-A0A561WCW6-F1
#
_cell.length_a   1.000
_cell.length_b   1.000
_cell.length_c   1.000
_cell.angle_alpha   90.00
_cell.angle_beta   90.00
_cell.angle_gamma   90.00
#
_symmetry.space_group_name_H-M   'P 1'
#
loop_
_entity.id
_entity.type
_entity.pdbx_description
1 polymer ?
#
loop_
_entity_poly.entity_id
_entity_poly.type
_entity_poly.pdbx_seq_one_letter_code
_entity_poly.pdbx_strand_id
1 'polypeptide(L)'
;MRHLWSFLAGLVVAPITWVLITLGQDGSGRTVNRWVEIGTYSTPNLIEPAVYLGVAGILLGLLGTLRISPLGPLVAGLLLVIPYVGMFIAPFTVLDKIPDGWKVLGDPLPLDQPVRNGTLFLIGLLLLMATFSVQRWRQWPAAPSTGAELTPADDTPPENTFTLGDWPPPGARSEQDTAPLTLGYPDLGTPTEPLPRRSGTESPWTAPPRYGAGSDSTDNR
;
A
#
# COMPACT_ATOMS: atom_id res chain seq x y z
N MET A 1 0.63 23.09 -10.83
CA MET A 1 -0.11 23.52 -9.60
C MET A 1 -0.57 22.37 -8.71
N ARG A 2 -1.02 21.22 -9.24
CA ARG A 2 -1.47 20.05 -8.44
C ARG A 2 -0.47 19.47 -7.41
N HIS A 3 0.84 19.63 -7.63
CA HIS A 3 1.88 19.19 -6.68
C HIS A 3 2.14 20.16 -5.53
N LEU A 4 1.74 21.43 -5.70
CA LEU A 4 1.87 22.44 -4.64
C LEU A 4 0.80 22.20 -3.56
N TRP A 5 -0.39 21.78 -3.97
CA TRP A 5 -1.48 21.42 -3.07
C TRP A 5 -1.17 20.20 -2.22
N SER A 6 -0.54 19.17 -2.78
CA SER A 6 -0.13 17.98 -2.01
C SER A 6 1.02 18.29 -1.04
N PHE A 7 1.98 19.12 -1.45
CA PHE A 7 3.02 19.62 -0.56
C PHE A 7 2.43 20.37 0.63
N LEU A 8 1.56 21.35 0.36
CA LEU A 8 0.92 22.15 1.39
C LEU A 8 0.04 21.29 2.30
N ALA A 9 -0.69 20.32 1.74
CA ALA A 9 -1.44 19.36 2.51
C ALA A 9 -0.53 18.56 3.46
N GLY A 10 0.61 18.03 2.98
CA GLY A 10 1.56 17.32 3.85
C GLY A 10 2.14 18.21 4.95
N LEU A 11 2.49 19.46 4.61
CA LEU A 11 3.02 20.45 5.54
C LEU A 11 2.03 20.82 6.66
N VAL A 12 0.74 20.90 6.34
CA VAL A 12 -0.32 21.26 7.30
C VAL A 12 -0.83 20.03 8.06
N VAL A 13 -0.98 18.89 7.39
CA VAL A 13 -1.51 17.66 8.00
C VAL A 13 -0.52 17.09 9.01
N ALA A 14 0.79 17.17 8.79
CA ALA A 14 1.78 16.64 9.72
C ALA A 14 1.69 17.22 11.15
N PRO A 15 1.71 18.56 11.36
CA PRO A 15 1.58 19.13 12.71
C PRO A 15 0.20 18.88 13.31
N ILE A 16 -0.88 18.90 12.52
CA ILE A 16 -2.23 18.55 13.00
C ILE A 16 -2.26 17.11 13.51
N THR A 17 -1.69 16.19 12.74
CA THR A 17 -1.64 14.78 13.10
C THR A 17 -0.80 14.56 14.35
N TRP A 18 0.34 15.25 14.48
CA TRP A 18 1.14 15.21 15.71
C TRP A 18 0.29 15.61 16.93
N VAL A 19 -0.40 16.75 16.88
CA VAL A 19 -1.27 17.21 17.98
C VAL A 19 -2.35 16.17 18.31
N LEU A 20 -3.04 15.64 17.29
CA LEU A 20 -4.09 14.63 17.49
C LEU A 20 -3.54 13.33 18.11
N ILE A 21 -2.36 12.89 17.68
CA ILE A 21 -1.68 11.73 18.27
C ILE A 21 -1.34 12.02 19.73
N THR A 22 -0.77 13.19 20.04
CA THR A 22 -0.47 13.59 21.42
C THR A 22 -1.72 13.52 22.29
N LEU A 23 -2.81 14.15 21.88
CA LEU A 23 -4.07 14.16 22.64
C LEU A 23 -4.64 12.74 22.83
N GLY A 24 -4.61 11.93 21.77
CA GLY A 24 -5.07 10.55 21.83
C GLY A 24 -4.23 9.66 22.74
N GLN A 25 -2.90 9.79 22.69
CA GLN A 25 -1.98 9.00 23.50
C GLN A 25 -1.96 9.43 24.97
N ASP A 26 -1.92 10.73 25.24
CA ASP A 26 -1.99 11.29 26.59
C ASP A 26 -3.34 11.00 27.25
N GLY A 27 -4.46 11.23 26.56
CA GLY A 27 -5.80 10.94 27.08
C GLY A 27 -6.02 9.45 27.37
N SER A 28 -5.51 8.57 26.50
CA SER A 28 -5.53 7.12 26.76
C SER A 28 -4.70 6.76 27.99
N GLY A 29 -3.48 7.29 28.10
CA GLY A 29 -2.58 7.04 29.22
C GLY A 29 -3.16 7.51 30.56
N ARG A 30 -3.66 8.74 30.62
CA ARG A 30 -4.33 9.29 31.81
C ARG A 30 -5.55 8.46 32.23
N THR A 31 -6.35 8.02 31.27
CA THR A 31 -7.54 7.19 31.53
C THR A 31 -7.16 5.84 32.11
N VAL A 32 -6.21 5.13 31.50
CA VAL A 32 -5.76 3.82 31.96
C VAL A 32 -5.08 3.92 33.33
N ASN A 33 -4.21 4.92 33.55
CA ASN A 33 -3.56 5.13 34.84
C ASN A 33 -4.60 5.38 35.95
N ARG A 34 -5.64 6.18 35.67
CA ARG A 34 -6.73 6.42 36.61
C ARG A 34 -7.50 5.14 36.96
N TRP A 35 -7.72 4.25 36.00
CA TRP A 35 -8.39 2.98 36.27
C TRP A 35 -7.57 2.07 37.18
N VAL A 36 -6.26 2.04 36.97
CA VAL A 36 -5.32 1.30 37.82
C VAL A 36 -5.32 1.88 39.24
N GLU A 37 -5.32 3.20 39.37
CA GLU A 37 -5.31 3.91 40.66
C GLU A 37 -6.60 3.69 41.47
N ILE A 38 -7.76 3.76 40.82
CA ILE A 38 -9.07 3.69 41.49
C ILE A 38 -9.60 2.24 41.53
N GLY A 39 -8.99 1.31 40.79
CA GLY A 39 -9.43 -0.09 40.71
C GLY A 39 -10.76 -0.28 39.96
N THR A 40 -11.17 0.69 39.14
CA THR A 40 -12.42 0.66 38.38
C THR A 40 -12.20 1.06 36.93
N TYR A 41 -12.95 0.47 36.00
CA TYR A 41 -12.86 0.79 34.56
C TYR A 41 -14.13 1.48 34.06
N SER A 42 -13.96 2.41 33.13
CA SER A 42 -15.08 3.10 32.45
C SER A 42 -14.72 3.35 30.99
N THR A 43 -15.09 2.42 30.12
CA THR A 43 -14.82 2.48 28.66
C THR A 43 -15.25 3.78 27.99
N PRO A 44 -16.35 4.46 28.38
CA PRO A 44 -16.70 5.77 27.82
C PRO A 44 -15.57 6.81 27.90
N ASN A 45 -14.70 6.73 28.91
CA ASN A 45 -13.56 7.64 29.05
C ASN A 45 -12.50 7.45 27.96
N LEU A 46 -12.51 6.33 27.23
CA LEU A 46 -11.62 6.10 26.08
C LEU A 46 -12.18 6.60 24.75
N ILE A 47 -13.46 7.00 24.69
CA ILE A 47 -14.07 7.45 23.43
C ILE A 47 -13.38 8.73 22.94
N GLU A 48 -13.17 9.69 23.83
CA GLU A 48 -12.49 10.95 23.49
C GLU A 48 -11.10 10.73 22.89
N PRO A 49 -10.15 10.03 23.56
CA PRO A 49 -8.85 9.78 22.96
C PRO A 49 -8.91 8.92 21.69
N ALA A 50 -9.87 7.98 21.60
CA ALA A 50 -10.06 7.17 20.40
C ALA A 50 -10.51 8.01 19.19
N VAL A 51 -11.32 9.05 19.39
CA VAL A 51 -11.73 9.97 18.31
C VAL A 51 -10.52 10.72 17.77
N TYR A 52 -9.64 11.25 18.64
CA TYR A 52 -8.43 11.94 18.17
C TYR A 52 -7.52 11.01 17.36
N LEU A 53 -7.30 9.78 17.82
CA LEU A 53 -6.51 8.78 17.08
C LEU A 53 -7.20 8.35 15.77
N GLY A 54 -8.53 8.21 15.78
CA GLY A 54 -9.31 7.88 14.60
C GLY A 54 -9.19 8.94 13.52
N VAL A 55 -9.35 10.21 13.89
CA VAL A 55 -9.18 11.35 12.97
C VAL A 55 -7.74 11.43 12.45
N ALA A 56 -6.73 11.26 13.33
CA ALA A 56 -5.33 11.20 12.91
C ALA A 56 -5.09 10.08 11.89
N GLY A 57 -5.62 8.88 12.15
CA GLY A 57 -5.52 7.73 11.25
C GLY A 57 -6.18 7.99 9.89
N ILE A 58 -7.34 8.64 9.86
CA ILE A 58 -8.02 9.03 8.61
C ILE A 58 -7.15 10.02 7.83
N LEU A 59 -6.62 11.06 8.48
CA LEU A 59 -5.75 12.06 7.83
C LEU A 59 -4.50 11.41 7.24
N LEU A 60 -3.84 10.53 8.00
CA LEU A 60 -2.68 9.76 7.55
C LEU A 60 -3.01 8.80 6.41
N GLY A 61 -4.15 8.10 6.49
CA GLY A 61 -4.62 7.18 5.47
C GLY A 61 -4.96 7.88 4.17
N LEU A 62 -5.65 9.02 4.24
CA LEU A 62 -5.89 9.88 3.09
C LEU A 62 -4.56 10.30 2.48
N LEU A 63 -3.65 10.86 3.29
CA LEU A 63 -2.35 11.31 2.80
C LEU A 63 -1.60 10.18 2.09
N GLY A 64 -1.47 9.01 2.72
CA GLY A 64 -0.79 7.84 2.17
C GLY A 64 -1.44 7.23 0.92
N THR A 65 -2.77 7.35 0.75
CA THR A 65 -3.50 6.77 -0.39
C THR A 65 -3.60 7.70 -1.60
N LEU A 66 -3.32 9.00 -1.46
CA LEU A 66 -3.34 9.95 -2.58
C LEU A 66 -2.30 9.57 -3.65
N ARG A 67 -2.73 8.84 -4.69
CA ARG A 67 -1.88 8.33 -5.78
C ARG A 67 -1.31 9.43 -6.68
N ILE A 68 -1.97 10.57 -6.74
CA ILE A 68 -1.71 11.63 -7.74
C ILE A 68 -0.42 12.42 -7.46
N SER A 69 0.03 12.50 -6.19
CA SER A 69 1.30 13.16 -5.86
C SER A 69 1.93 12.62 -4.57
N PRO A 70 3.15 12.03 -4.63
CA PRO A 70 3.85 11.49 -3.46
C PRO A 70 4.47 12.55 -2.55
N LEU A 71 4.44 13.83 -2.94
CA LEU A 71 5.14 14.91 -2.23
C LEU A 71 4.57 15.17 -0.84
N GLY A 72 3.24 15.05 -0.67
CA GLY A 72 2.58 15.23 0.64
C GLY A 72 3.00 14.19 1.68
N PRO A 73 2.85 12.89 1.39
CA PRO A 73 3.34 11.80 2.25
C PRO A 73 4.83 11.88 2.56
N LEU A 74 5.65 12.25 1.58
CA LEU A 74 7.09 12.39 1.77
C LEU A 74 7.40 13.51 2.77
N VAL A 75 6.84 14.70 2.56
CA VAL A 75 7.06 15.85 3.44
C VAL A 75 6.54 15.57 4.85
N ALA A 76 5.33 15.03 4.97
CA ALA A 76 4.78 14.65 6.27
C ALA A 76 5.62 13.57 6.95
N GLY A 77 6.04 12.54 6.22
CA GLY A 77 6.92 11.48 6.72
C GLY A 77 8.23 12.03 7.25
N LEU A 78 8.89 12.93 6.51
CA LEU A 78 10.10 13.62 6.96
C LEU A 78 9.84 14.46 8.22
N LEU A 79 8.78 15.27 8.23
CA LEU A 79 8.45 16.12 9.38
C LEU A 79 8.21 15.31 10.67
N LEU A 80 7.65 14.10 10.55
CA LEU A 80 7.42 13.22 11.70
C LEU A 80 8.68 12.45 12.13
N VAL A 81 9.59 12.11 11.21
CA VAL A 81 10.85 11.41 11.52
C VAL A 81 11.91 12.33 12.11
N ILE A 82 12.02 13.56 11.61
CA ILE A 82 13.11 14.51 11.96
C ILE A 82 13.25 14.74 13.47
N PRO A 83 12.18 15.00 14.26
CA PRO A 83 12.31 15.23 15.69
C PRO A 83 12.96 14.04 16.41
N TYR A 84 12.57 12.81 16.04
CA TYR A 84 13.12 11.61 16.65
C TYR A 84 14.58 11.37 16.26
N VAL A 85 14.91 11.53 14.97
CA VAL A 85 16.32 11.41 14.51
C VAL A 85 17.20 12.48 15.15
N GLY A 86 16.68 13.70 15.30
CA GLY A 86 17.38 14.79 15.97
C GLY A 86 17.74 14.45 17.43
N MET A 87 16.95 13.63 18.13
CA MET A 87 17.28 13.20 19.49
C MET A 87 18.57 12.37 19.58
N PHE A 88 19.01 11.72 18.50
CA PHE A 88 20.29 11.00 18.48
C PHE A 88 21.50 11.93 18.36
N ILE A 89 21.31 13.15 17.84
CA ILE A 89 22.39 14.11 17.59
C ILE A 89 22.45 15.13 18.73
N ALA A 90 21.30 15.71 19.09
CA ALA A 90 21.18 16.79 20.07
C ALA A 90 19.84 16.68 20.84
N PRO A 91 19.70 15.74 21.78
CA PRO A 91 18.43 15.45 22.44
C PRO A 91 17.83 16.65 23.17
N PHE A 92 18.63 17.38 23.96
CA PHE A 92 18.15 18.54 24.71
C PHE A 92 17.76 19.69 23.79
N THR A 93 18.55 19.98 22.75
CA THR A 93 18.21 21.03 21.77
C THR A 93 16.91 20.74 21.01
N VAL A 94 16.60 19.47 20.76
CA VAL A 94 15.34 19.10 20.12
C VAL A 94 14.17 19.27 21.08
N LEU A 95 14.31 18.81 22.32
CA LEU A 95 13.26 18.95 23.34
C LEU A 95 13.01 20.43 23.67
N ASP A 96 14.04 21.26 23.81
CA ASP A 96 13.91 22.70 24.08
C ASP A 96 13.18 23.46 22.96
N LYS A 97 13.15 22.92 21.74
CA LYS A 97 12.41 23.48 20.60
C LYS A 97 10.95 23.06 20.56
N ILE A 98 10.59 22.00 21.27
CA ILE A 98 9.20 21.55 21.39
C ILE A 98 8.56 22.42 22.47
N PRO A 99 7.43 23.10 22.17
CA PRO A 99 6.77 23.92 23.17
C PRO A 99 6.27 23.06 24.33
N ASP A 100 6.84 23.29 25.51
CA ASP A 100 6.38 22.66 26.74
C ASP A 100 5.21 23.45 27.36
N GLY A 101 4.28 22.74 27.99
CA GLY A 101 3.21 23.35 28.78
C GLY A 101 2.04 23.95 28.00
N TRP A 102 1.96 23.71 26.69
CA TRP A 102 0.77 24.07 25.91
C TRP A 102 -0.47 23.34 26.41
N LYS A 103 -1.61 24.01 26.32
CA LYS A 103 -2.90 23.44 26.69
C LYS A 103 -3.86 23.54 25.52
N VAL A 104 -4.61 22.47 25.28
CA VAL A 104 -5.71 22.44 24.32
C VAL A 104 -6.96 22.09 25.10
N LEU A 105 -8.00 22.92 24.99
CA LEU A 105 -9.28 22.72 25.71
C LEU A 105 -9.12 22.58 27.24
N GLY A 106 -8.06 23.17 27.81
CA GLY A 106 -7.76 23.10 29.25
C GLY A 106 -6.88 21.92 29.66
N ASP A 107 -6.68 20.94 28.77
CA ASP A 107 -5.84 19.77 29.00
C ASP A 107 -4.38 20.03 28.60
N PRO A 108 -3.41 19.51 29.35
CA PRO A 108 -1.99 19.59 28.98
C PRO A 108 -1.76 18.87 27.65
N LEU A 109 -0.96 19.48 26.78
CA LEU A 109 -0.57 18.94 25.49
C LEU A 109 0.94 18.61 25.51
N PRO A 110 1.35 17.43 26.03
CA PRO A 110 2.75 17.02 26.06
C PRO A 110 3.22 16.62 24.65
N LEU A 111 3.56 17.60 23.82
CA LEU A 111 3.98 17.40 22.43
C LEU A 111 5.26 16.55 22.31
N ASP A 112 6.07 16.49 23.37
CA ASP A 112 7.27 15.69 23.47
C ASP A 112 6.97 14.18 23.62
N GLN A 113 5.79 13.80 24.14
CA GLN A 113 5.45 12.41 24.42
C GLN A 113 5.50 11.49 23.18
N PRO A 114 4.87 11.81 22.03
CA PRO A 114 4.96 10.96 20.84
C PRO A 114 6.37 10.87 20.25
N VAL A 115 7.20 11.90 20.49
CA VAL A 115 8.61 11.91 20.10
C VAL A 115 9.38 10.93 20.99
N ARG A 116 9.27 11.05 22.32
CA ARG A 116 9.94 10.18 23.29
C ARG A 116 9.60 8.69 23.12
N ASN A 117 8.33 8.39 22.85
CA ASN A 117 7.86 7.02 22.68
C ASN A 117 8.12 6.46 21.27
N GLY A 118 8.65 7.27 20.34
CA GLY A 118 8.99 6.86 18.98
C GLY A 118 7.80 6.65 18.05
N THR A 119 6.58 7.01 18.45
CA THR A 119 5.38 6.81 17.62
C THR A 119 5.40 7.67 16.36
N LEU A 120 5.86 8.93 16.45
CA LEU A 120 6.03 9.77 15.26
C LEU A 120 7.06 9.20 14.29
N PHE A 121 8.13 8.60 14.81
CA PHE A 121 9.14 7.96 13.98
C PHE A 121 8.57 6.80 13.18
N LEU A 122 7.82 5.90 13.83
CA LEU A 122 7.20 4.75 13.16
C LEU A 122 6.18 5.18 12.11
N ILE A 123 5.32 6.15 12.44
CA ILE A 123 4.31 6.69 11.50
C ILE A 123 4.99 7.40 10.33
N GLY A 124 6.01 8.20 10.61
CA GLY A 124 6.77 8.89 9.58
C GLY A 124 7.48 7.91 8.65
N LEU A 125 8.08 6.84 9.18
CA LEU A 125 8.71 5.78 8.39
C LEU A 125 7.68 5.02 7.54
N LEU A 126 6.48 4.76 8.07
CA LEU A 126 5.38 4.16 7.31
C LEU A 126 4.95 5.04 6.14
N LEU A 127 4.85 6.36 6.33
CA LEU A 127 4.56 7.31 5.25
C LEU A 127 5.67 7.36 4.19
N LEU A 128 6.93 7.31 4.61
CA LEU A 128 8.06 7.21 3.68
C LEU A 128 8.00 5.90 2.88
N MET A 129 7.75 4.77 3.53
CA MET A 129 7.56 3.49 2.85
C MET A 129 6.38 3.50 1.88
N ALA A 130 5.26 4.13 2.25
CA ALA A 130 4.11 4.31 1.37
C ALA A 130 4.45 5.17 0.13
N THR A 131 5.40 6.10 0.26
CA THR A 131 5.88 6.96 -0.82
C THR A 131 6.74 6.17 -1.81
N PHE A 132 7.67 5.36 -1.32
CA PHE A 132 8.63 4.60 -2.12
C PHE A 132 8.14 3.22 -2.56
N SER A 133 6.95 2.77 -2.13
CA SER A 133 6.41 1.46 -2.49
C SER A 133 6.18 1.33 -4.01
N VAL A 134 7.00 0.47 -4.64
CA VAL A 134 6.96 0.14 -6.08
C VAL A 134 5.58 -0.35 -6.51
N GLN A 135 4.80 -0.95 -5.61
CA GLN A 135 3.46 -1.46 -5.88
C GLN A 135 2.44 -0.36 -6.23
N ARG A 136 2.71 0.89 -5.85
CA ARG A 136 1.90 2.06 -6.28
C ARG A 136 2.11 2.43 -7.75
N TRP A 137 3.29 2.11 -8.29
CA TRP A 137 3.72 2.47 -9.64
C TRP A 137 3.62 1.31 -10.62
N ARG A 138 3.52 0.07 -10.12
CA ARG A 138 3.20 -1.08 -10.97
C ARG A 138 1.77 -0.92 -11.46
N GLN A 139 1.64 -0.64 -12.75
CA GLN A 139 0.39 -0.79 -13.49
C GLN A 139 -0.17 -2.17 -13.12
N TRP A 140 -1.40 -2.20 -12.59
CA TRP A 140 -2.17 -3.42 -12.65
C TRP A 140 -2.23 -3.85 -14.11
N PRO A 141 -2.03 -5.14 -14.44
CA PRO A 141 -2.29 -5.63 -15.77
C PRO A 141 -3.67 -5.12 -16.16
N ALA A 142 -3.74 -4.40 -17.29
CA ALA A 142 -5.01 -3.93 -17.81
C ALA A 142 -5.94 -5.14 -17.84
N ALA A 143 -7.02 -5.09 -17.05
CA ALA A 143 -8.11 -6.03 -17.28
C ALA A 143 -8.47 -5.86 -18.77
N PRO A 144 -8.55 -6.94 -19.56
CA PRO A 144 -8.93 -6.83 -20.96
C PRO A 144 -10.23 -6.05 -21.01
N SER A 145 -10.20 -4.91 -21.71
CA SER A 145 -11.31 -3.98 -21.86
C SER A 145 -12.51 -4.74 -22.43
N THR A 146 -13.36 -5.22 -21.52
CA THR A 146 -14.64 -5.84 -21.84
C THR A 146 -15.68 -4.94 -21.19
N GLY A 147 -16.09 -3.91 -21.92
CA GLY A 147 -17.04 -2.93 -21.42
C GLY A 147 -17.07 -1.73 -22.33
N ALA A 148 -18.03 -1.75 -23.25
CA ALA A 148 -18.29 -0.79 -24.30
C ALA A 148 -18.06 0.68 -23.88
N GLU A 149 -17.31 1.40 -24.70
CA GLU A 149 -17.30 2.86 -24.72
C GLU A 149 -18.69 3.34 -25.17
N LEU A 150 -19.46 3.89 -24.22
CA LEU A 150 -20.68 4.63 -24.53
C LEU A 150 -20.28 6.02 -25.03
N THR A 151 -20.03 6.14 -26.33
CA THR A 151 -19.89 7.42 -27.01
C THR A 151 -21.23 8.18 -26.92
N PRO A 152 -21.25 9.49 -26.58
CA PRO A 152 -22.47 10.29 -26.63
C PRO A 152 -22.98 10.34 -28.07
N ALA A 153 -24.28 10.08 -28.28
CA ALA A 153 -24.90 10.20 -29.58
C ALA A 153 -24.98 11.68 -29.99
N ASP A 154 -24.15 12.09 -30.95
CA ASP A 154 -24.42 13.28 -31.75
C ASP A 154 -25.42 12.91 -32.85
N ASP A 155 -26.58 13.54 -32.83
CA ASP A 155 -27.66 13.42 -33.81
C ASP A 155 -27.24 14.01 -35.16
N THR A 156 -26.52 13.25 -35.97
CA THR A 156 -26.48 13.41 -37.44
C THR A 156 -26.23 12.05 -38.10
N PRO A 157 -27.11 11.55 -38.99
CA PRO A 157 -26.85 10.31 -39.72
C PRO A 157 -25.67 10.52 -40.68
N PRO A 158 -24.58 9.72 -40.62
CA PRO A 158 -23.54 9.78 -41.63
C PRO A 158 -24.08 9.19 -42.95
N GLU A 159 -24.04 10.00 -44.00
CA GLU A 159 -24.40 9.62 -45.35
C GLU A 159 -23.45 8.50 -45.83
N ASN A 160 -24.00 7.31 -46.05
CA ASN A 160 -23.23 6.11 -46.32
C ASN A 160 -22.74 6.14 -47.78
N THR A 161 -21.49 6.55 -47.99
CA THR A 161 -20.84 6.67 -49.31
C THR A 161 -20.04 5.43 -49.71
N PHE A 162 -20.22 4.29 -49.03
CA PHE A 162 -19.54 3.06 -49.38
C PHE A 162 -20.20 2.42 -50.61
N THR A 163 -19.45 2.35 -51.72
CA THR A 163 -19.82 1.52 -52.87
C THR A 163 -19.11 0.17 -52.77
N LEU A 164 -19.71 -0.89 -53.30
CA LEU A 164 -19.21 -2.28 -53.24
C LEU A 164 -17.83 -2.50 -53.92
N GLY A 165 -17.22 -1.44 -54.47
CA GLY A 165 -15.90 -1.45 -55.11
C GLY A 165 -14.72 -1.06 -54.21
N ASP A 166 -14.95 -0.57 -52.98
CA ASP A 166 -13.87 -0.10 -52.08
C ASP A 166 -13.21 -1.24 -51.26
N TRP A 167 -13.51 -2.50 -51.57
CA TRP A 167 -12.83 -3.62 -50.93
C TRP A 167 -11.44 -3.82 -51.53
N PRO A 168 -10.35 -3.76 -50.73
CA PRO A 168 -9.01 -3.99 -51.27
C PRO A 168 -8.89 -5.43 -51.81
N PRO A 169 -8.19 -5.65 -52.92
CA PRO A 169 -8.06 -6.98 -53.51
C PRO A 169 -7.38 -7.96 -52.53
N PRO A 170 -7.77 -9.24 -52.54
CA PRO A 170 -7.15 -10.24 -51.68
C PRO A 170 -5.67 -10.37 -52.08
N GLY A 171 -4.77 -9.93 -51.20
CA GLY A 171 -3.31 -9.96 -51.43
C GLY A 171 -2.56 -8.66 -51.11
N ALA A 172 -3.26 -7.56 -50.79
CA ALA A 172 -2.62 -6.26 -50.48
C ALA A 172 -2.31 -6.02 -48.99
N ARG A 173 -2.28 -7.07 -48.15
CA ARG A 173 -1.56 -7.01 -46.87
C ARG A 173 -0.27 -7.79 -47.04
N SER A 174 0.84 -7.05 -47.10
CA SER A 174 2.16 -7.61 -46.82
C SER A 174 2.10 -8.27 -45.45
N GLU A 175 2.03 -9.61 -45.45
CA GLU A 175 2.23 -10.47 -44.30
C GLU A 175 3.63 -10.19 -43.73
N GLN A 176 3.70 -9.25 -42.80
CA GLN A 176 4.85 -9.12 -41.92
C GLN A 176 4.82 -10.31 -40.97
N ASP A 177 5.51 -11.36 -41.39
CA ASP A 177 6.25 -12.34 -40.59
C ASP A 177 5.52 -12.83 -39.33
N THR A 178 4.32 -13.37 -39.53
CA THR A 178 3.68 -14.21 -38.52
C THR A 178 4.07 -15.65 -38.83
N ALA A 179 4.98 -16.23 -38.03
CA ALA A 179 5.23 -17.67 -38.06
C ALA A 179 3.89 -18.41 -37.97
N PRO A 180 3.67 -19.50 -38.75
CA PRO A 180 2.40 -20.21 -38.71
C PRO A 180 2.09 -20.63 -37.28
N LEU A 181 0.85 -20.39 -36.85
CA LEU A 181 0.33 -20.84 -35.56
C LEU A 181 0.34 -22.38 -35.56
N THR A 182 1.45 -22.96 -35.10
CA THR A 182 1.51 -24.39 -34.81
C THR A 182 0.73 -24.60 -33.52
N LEU A 183 -0.53 -25.02 -33.64
CA LEU A 183 -1.16 -25.78 -32.55
C LEU A 183 -0.17 -26.88 -32.20
N GLY A 184 0.31 -26.94 -30.96
CA GLY A 184 1.37 -27.84 -30.48
C GLY A 184 1.01 -29.32 -30.48
N TYR A 185 0.34 -29.79 -31.54
CA TYR A 185 0.17 -31.19 -31.89
C TYR A 185 1.25 -31.57 -32.90
N PRO A 186 2.06 -32.60 -32.63
CA PRO A 186 2.96 -33.12 -33.64
C PRO A 186 2.15 -33.72 -34.80
N ASP A 187 2.56 -33.40 -36.02
CA ASP A 187 1.99 -33.96 -37.26
C ASP A 187 2.08 -35.50 -37.24
N LEU A 188 1.00 -36.17 -37.68
CA LEU A 188 0.84 -37.63 -37.73
C LEU A 188 1.81 -38.37 -38.69
N GLY A 189 2.87 -37.71 -39.16
CA GLY A 189 3.82 -38.24 -40.14
C GLY A 189 5.29 -38.18 -39.75
N THR A 190 5.66 -37.59 -38.60
CA THR A 190 7.06 -37.58 -38.15
C THR A 190 7.38 -38.79 -37.29
N PRO A 191 8.37 -39.63 -37.64
CA PRO A 191 8.80 -40.74 -36.78
C PRO A 191 9.29 -40.17 -35.44
N THR A 192 8.56 -40.45 -34.37
CA THR A 192 8.95 -40.02 -33.02
C THR A 192 10.20 -40.79 -32.61
N GLU A 193 11.34 -40.11 -32.54
CA GLU A 193 12.53 -40.61 -31.85
C GLU A 193 12.12 -41.00 -30.41
N PRO A 194 12.34 -42.25 -29.97
CA PRO A 194 11.85 -42.68 -28.67
C PRO A 194 12.63 -41.97 -27.57
N LEU A 195 11.96 -41.01 -26.91
CA LEU A 195 12.45 -40.40 -25.68
C LEU A 195 12.82 -41.49 -24.67
N PRO A 196 13.93 -41.34 -23.92
CA PRO A 196 14.37 -42.34 -22.94
C PRO A 196 13.23 -42.63 -21.97
N ARG A 197 12.77 -43.89 -21.99
CA ARG A 197 11.67 -44.41 -21.21
C ARG A 197 12.01 -44.25 -19.72
N ARG A 198 11.52 -43.18 -19.09
CA ARG A 198 11.59 -42.99 -17.64
C ARG A 198 10.58 -43.96 -17.01
N SER A 199 11.06 -45.15 -16.66
CA SER A 199 10.31 -46.14 -15.89
C SER A 199 10.06 -45.59 -14.48
N GLY A 200 8.86 -45.08 -14.23
CA GLY A 200 8.42 -44.64 -12.91
C GLY A 200 7.03 -44.02 -12.96
N THR A 201 6.02 -44.80 -12.57
CA THR A 201 4.58 -44.50 -12.61
C THR A 201 4.11 -43.55 -11.51
N GLU A 202 4.82 -42.45 -11.26
CA GLU A 202 4.41 -41.46 -10.26
C GLU A 202 4.44 -40.04 -10.84
N SER A 203 3.25 -39.47 -11.05
CA SER A 203 3.08 -38.08 -11.46
C SER A 203 3.41 -37.14 -10.29
N PRO A 204 4.14 -36.03 -10.54
CA PRO A 204 4.58 -35.09 -9.49
C PRO A 204 3.43 -34.34 -8.81
N TRP A 205 2.20 -34.51 -9.29
CA TRP A 205 1.00 -33.81 -8.82
C TRP A 205 0.05 -34.67 -7.98
N THR A 206 0.40 -35.94 -7.71
CA THR A 206 -0.49 -36.87 -6.98
C THR A 206 0.11 -37.44 -5.71
N ALA A 207 1.26 -36.95 -5.24
CA ALA A 207 1.83 -37.37 -3.96
C ALA A 207 1.21 -36.55 -2.81
N PRO A 208 0.46 -37.15 -1.88
CA PRO A 208 0.12 -36.48 -0.62
C PRO A 208 1.40 -36.20 0.20
N PRO A 209 1.41 -35.17 1.05
CA PRO A 209 2.59 -34.81 1.82
C PRO A 209 3.03 -36.00 2.69
N ARG A 210 4.24 -36.52 2.44
CA ARG A 210 4.93 -37.42 3.38
C ARG A 210 5.31 -36.58 4.60
N TYR A 211 4.43 -36.57 5.61
CA TYR A 211 4.83 -36.21 6.96
C TYR A 211 6.02 -37.09 7.34
N GLY A 212 7.12 -36.45 7.74
CA GLY A 212 8.37 -37.11 8.09
C GLY A 212 8.11 -38.28 9.03
N ALA A 213 8.40 -39.49 8.55
CA ALA A 213 8.57 -40.64 9.41
C ALA A 213 9.71 -40.30 10.37
N GLY A 214 9.37 -40.18 11.65
CA GLY A 214 10.35 -40.14 12.72
C GLY A 214 11.22 -41.38 12.60
N SER A 215 12.52 -41.18 12.41
CA SER A 215 13.50 -42.23 12.67
C SER A 215 13.64 -42.37 14.17
N ASP A 216 12.76 -43.19 14.73
CA ASP A 216 13.09 -44.01 15.89
C ASP A 216 14.27 -44.90 15.48
N SER A 217 15.45 -44.59 16.00
CA SER A 217 16.54 -45.56 16.08
C SER A 217 17.04 -45.57 17.52
N THR A 218 16.26 -46.25 18.34
CA THR A 218 16.75 -46.95 19.52
C THR A 218 17.86 -47.93 19.12
N ASP A 219 19.02 -47.74 19.77
CA ASP A 219 19.88 -48.78 20.36
C ASP A 219 20.62 -49.76 19.44
N ASN A 220 21.96 -49.72 19.46
CA ASN A 220 22.76 -50.82 20.03
C ASN A 220 24.29 -50.64 19.85
N ARG A 221 24.97 -50.80 20.99
CA ARG A 221 26.26 -51.53 21.19
C ARG A 221 27.59 -50.82 20.93
#